data_AF-A0A5J5DFQ4-F1
#
_entry.id   AF-A0A5J5DFQ4-F1
#
_cell.length_a   1.000
_cell.length_b   1.000
_cell.length_c   1.000
_cell.angle_alpha   90.00
_cell.angle_beta   90.00
_cell.angle_gamma   90.00
#
_symmetry.space_group_name_H-M   'P 1'
#
loop_
_entity.id
_entity.type
_entity.pdbx_description
1 polymer ?
#
loop_
_entity_poly.entity_id
_entity_poly.type
_entity_poly.pdbx_seq_one_letter_code
_entity_poly.pdbx_strand_id
1 'polypeptide(L)'
;MNVIDHVRDMAAAGLHSNVRIMSSLLLTMSNNNPELLSPTQKYQLLVYHADSIFHDKEYRNAACKYSMALQQKKVLSKTSKVRTSTGGAASNIQAQSLPSEIEVKYKIAECYTILKLDKDAIAVLDGIPSRQRTPKERSAVTSYKEVLRHCPLALDAIIGLLSLSVKGAEVASMTMDVIQSLPNLDWLSVWIKAYAFIHAGDNQRAINTICSLEKKSLLRDNVDLLVSLADVYFRAGDTKNAILKFEQAQMLDPYLIKGMDVYGYLMAREGHLEDVEVLGGRLFNISDPCRNLGHLWSPVPGSEGHPAEQQQCPGSPPEGGSPAEHGSRYGDGQ
;
A
#
# COMPACT_ATOMS: atom_id res chain seq x y z
N MET A 1 30.59 -12.16 15.84
CA MET A 1 29.56 -11.27 15.26
C MET A 1 30.09 -10.76 13.94
N ASN A 2 29.41 -11.04 12.84
CA ASN A 2 29.85 -10.72 11.47
C ASN A 2 29.40 -9.30 11.08
N VAL A 3 30.04 -8.67 10.09
CA VAL A 3 29.63 -7.35 9.57
C VAL A 3 28.17 -7.34 9.08
N ILE A 4 27.70 -8.47 8.52
CA ILE A 4 26.31 -8.64 8.07
C ILE A 4 25.34 -8.72 9.25
N ASP A 5 25.78 -9.26 10.40
CA ASP A 5 24.94 -9.25 11.62
C ASP A 5 24.69 -7.82 12.08
N HIS A 6 25.70 -6.94 12.06
CA HIS A 6 25.53 -5.53 12.38
C HIS A 6 24.61 -4.81 11.40
N VAL A 7 24.68 -5.13 10.10
CA VAL A 7 23.75 -4.58 9.09
C VAL A 7 22.32 -5.02 9.36
N ARG A 8 22.11 -6.30 9.72
CA ARG A 8 20.80 -6.81 10.13
C ARG A 8 20.30 -6.07 11.37
N ASP A 9 21.13 -5.89 12.38
CA ASP A 9 20.73 -5.26 13.63
C ASP A 9 20.39 -3.77 13.43
N MET A 10 21.13 -3.07 12.56
CA MET A 10 20.78 -1.71 12.12
C MET A 10 19.44 -1.66 11.35
N ALA A 11 19.17 -2.65 10.49
CA ALA A 11 17.91 -2.75 9.77
C ALA A 11 16.74 -3.04 10.72
N ALA A 12 16.94 -3.92 11.72
CA ALA A 12 15.97 -4.20 12.76
C ALA A 12 15.69 -2.98 13.65
N ALA A 13 16.68 -2.11 13.86
CA ALA A 13 16.54 -0.83 14.55
C ALA A 13 15.90 0.29 13.70
N GLY A 14 15.53 0.02 12.43
CA GLY A 14 14.91 1.02 11.54
C GLY A 14 15.87 2.10 11.02
N LEU A 15 17.19 1.89 11.11
CA LEU A 15 18.21 2.87 10.70
C LEU A 15 18.46 2.82 9.18
N HIS A 16 17.42 3.02 8.37
CA HIS A 16 17.45 2.80 6.91
C HIS A 16 18.53 3.61 6.18
N SER A 17 18.73 4.89 6.52
CA SER A 17 19.76 5.74 5.90
C SER A 17 21.19 5.20 6.14
N ASN A 18 21.49 4.76 7.36
CA ASN A 18 22.78 4.16 7.71
C ASN A 18 22.98 2.81 7.02
N VAL A 19 21.92 1.98 6.98
CA VAL A 19 21.93 0.70 6.27
C VAL A 19 22.23 0.92 4.78
N ARG A 20 21.66 1.96 4.14
CA ARG A 20 21.92 2.27 2.74
C ARG A 20 23.39 2.51 2.45
N ILE A 21 24.02 3.40 3.22
CA ILE A 21 25.44 3.76 3.03
C ILE A 21 26.31 2.53 3.28
N MET A 22 26.13 1.87 4.41
CA MET A 22 26.93 0.70 4.79
C MET A 22 26.78 -0.45 3.78
N SER A 23 25.54 -0.75 3.37
CA SER A 23 25.29 -1.83 2.41
C SER A 23 25.81 -1.51 1.01
N SER A 24 25.76 -0.25 0.57
CA SER A 24 26.33 0.18 -0.72
C SER A 24 27.84 -0.05 -0.78
N LEU A 25 28.56 0.31 0.29
CA LEU A 25 30.00 0.09 0.42
C LEU A 25 30.33 -1.41 0.40
N LEU A 26 29.64 -2.22 1.22
CA LEU A 26 29.85 -3.67 1.29
C LEU A 26 29.52 -4.39 -0.03
N LEU A 27 28.50 -3.95 -0.76
CA LEU A 27 28.17 -4.48 -2.08
C LEU A 27 29.28 -4.18 -3.10
N THR A 28 29.84 -2.97 -3.05
CA THR A 28 30.97 -2.59 -3.91
C THR A 28 32.19 -3.44 -3.62
N MET A 29 32.53 -3.63 -2.34
CA MET A 29 33.61 -4.51 -1.92
C MET A 29 33.39 -5.96 -2.39
N SER A 30 32.16 -6.49 -2.27
CA SER A 30 31.82 -7.84 -2.73
C SER A 30 31.81 -8.00 -4.26
N ASN A 31 31.57 -6.94 -5.02
CA ASN A 31 31.64 -6.98 -6.48
C ASN A 31 33.09 -6.97 -6.97
N ASN A 32 33.95 -6.20 -6.30
CA ASN A 32 35.38 -6.14 -6.62
C ASN A 32 36.14 -7.38 -6.09
N ASN A 33 35.65 -7.99 -5.02
CA ASN A 33 36.16 -9.26 -4.49
C ASN A 33 35.00 -10.25 -4.25
N PRO A 34 34.67 -11.11 -5.24
CA PRO A 34 33.56 -12.06 -5.15
C PRO A 34 33.65 -13.07 -4.01
N GLU A 35 34.84 -13.36 -3.50
CA GLU A 35 35.07 -14.31 -2.40
C GLU A 35 34.88 -13.69 -1.01
N LEU A 36 34.77 -12.36 -0.93
CA LEU A 36 34.68 -11.62 0.33
C LEU A 36 33.44 -11.97 1.15
N LEU A 37 32.30 -12.17 0.47
CA LEU A 37 31.02 -12.49 1.12
C LEU A 37 30.53 -13.84 0.62
N SER A 38 30.04 -14.66 1.55
CA SER A 38 29.37 -15.90 1.16
C SER A 38 28.12 -15.60 0.33
N PRO A 39 27.68 -16.50 -0.56
CA PRO A 39 26.47 -16.29 -1.35
C PRO A 39 25.21 -15.99 -0.51
N THR A 40 25.14 -16.52 0.72
CA THR A 40 24.06 -16.29 1.70
C THR A 40 24.13 -14.87 2.27
N GLN A 41 25.33 -14.42 2.64
CA GLN A 41 25.56 -13.05 3.12
C GLN A 41 25.27 -12.01 2.03
N LYS A 42 25.65 -12.30 0.78
CA LYS A 42 25.35 -11.45 -0.37
C LYS A 42 23.85 -11.32 -0.60
N TYR A 43 23.09 -12.39 -0.42
CA TYR A 43 21.62 -12.35 -0.47
C TYR A 43 21.04 -11.44 0.63
N GLN A 44 21.44 -11.63 1.89
CA GLN A 44 20.98 -10.80 3.02
C GLN A 44 21.30 -9.32 2.79
N LEU A 45 22.53 -9.02 2.37
CA LEU A 45 22.98 -7.66 2.10
C LEU A 45 22.17 -6.98 0.98
N LEU A 46 21.86 -7.70 -0.11
CA LEU A 46 21.03 -7.19 -1.19
C LEU A 46 19.60 -6.89 -0.73
N VAL A 47 19.01 -7.73 0.13
CA VAL A 47 17.67 -7.48 0.67
C VAL A 47 17.66 -6.24 1.57
N TYR A 48 18.60 -6.13 2.52
CA TYR A 48 18.65 -4.95 3.40
C TYR A 48 18.97 -3.65 2.63
N HIS A 49 19.79 -3.73 1.59
CA HIS A 49 20.03 -2.60 0.71
C HIS A 49 18.76 -2.19 -0.04
N ALA A 50 18.03 -3.15 -0.60
CA ALA A 50 16.75 -2.89 -1.28
C ALA A 50 15.70 -2.32 -0.32
N ASP A 51 15.63 -2.82 0.91
CA ASP A 51 14.77 -2.28 1.97
C ASP A 51 15.10 -0.81 2.22
N SER A 52 16.38 -0.44 2.36
CA SER A 52 16.76 0.96 2.59
C SER A 52 16.34 1.89 1.42
N ILE A 53 16.52 1.45 0.18
CA ILE A 53 16.12 2.19 -1.02
C ILE A 53 14.60 2.33 -1.12
N PHE A 54 13.87 1.30 -0.69
CA PHE A 54 12.41 1.35 -0.63
C PHE A 54 11.91 2.44 0.33
N HIS A 55 12.54 2.57 1.51
CA HIS A 55 12.21 3.63 2.47
C HIS A 55 12.53 5.03 1.94
N ASP A 56 13.55 5.17 1.10
CA ASP A 56 13.87 6.43 0.40
C ASP A 56 12.93 6.73 -0.78
N LYS A 57 11.87 5.92 -0.98
CA LYS A 57 10.87 6.06 -2.05
C LYS A 57 11.42 5.90 -3.47
N GLU A 58 12.61 5.32 -3.62
CA GLU A 58 13.22 5.01 -4.92
C GLU A 58 12.74 3.64 -5.43
N TYR A 59 11.44 3.48 -5.64
CA TYR A 59 10.79 2.17 -5.87
C TYR A 59 11.33 1.40 -7.08
N ARG A 60 11.72 2.08 -8.17
CA ARG A 60 12.30 1.42 -9.36
C ARG A 60 13.68 0.82 -9.06
N ASN A 61 14.49 1.53 -8.28
CA ASN A 61 15.80 1.06 -7.86
C ASN A 61 15.65 -0.10 -6.86
N ALA A 62 14.73 0.02 -5.89
CA ALA A 62 14.42 -1.03 -4.93
C ALA A 62 14.00 -2.35 -5.62
N ALA A 63 13.06 -2.28 -6.58
CA ALA A 63 12.61 -3.45 -7.36
C ALA A 63 13.76 -4.15 -8.10
N CYS A 64 14.70 -3.37 -8.67
CA CYS A 64 15.91 -3.91 -9.31
C CYS A 64 16.79 -4.66 -8.30
N LYS A 65 17.07 -4.08 -7.13
CA LYS A 65 17.90 -4.70 -6.10
C LYS A 65 17.26 -5.96 -5.49
N TYR A 66 15.95 -5.96 -5.25
CA TYR A 66 15.24 -7.18 -4.85
C TYR A 66 15.31 -8.27 -5.93
N SER A 67 15.19 -7.90 -7.20
CA SER A 67 15.31 -8.86 -8.32
C SER A 67 16.71 -9.49 -8.37
N MET A 68 17.76 -8.71 -8.12
CA MET A 68 19.13 -9.23 -7.95
C MET A 68 19.23 -10.18 -6.75
N ALA A 69 18.57 -9.87 -5.62
CA ALA A 69 18.51 -10.76 -4.46
C ALA A 69 17.84 -12.11 -4.82
N LEU A 70 16.74 -12.10 -5.56
CA LEU A 70 16.08 -13.33 -6.01
C LEU A 70 16.96 -14.17 -6.96
N GLN A 71 17.73 -13.52 -7.84
CA GLN A 71 18.71 -14.22 -8.68
C GLN A 71 19.79 -14.90 -7.82
N GLN A 72 20.32 -14.19 -6.81
CA GLN A 72 21.28 -14.73 -5.86
C GLN A 72 20.70 -15.92 -5.08
N LYS A 73 19.42 -15.85 -4.69
CA LYS A 73 18.71 -16.95 -4.02
C LYS A 73 18.58 -18.20 -4.90
N LYS A 74 18.34 -18.04 -6.21
CA LYS A 74 18.31 -19.17 -7.16
C LYS A 74 19.65 -19.90 -7.22
N VAL A 75 20.77 -19.19 -7.13
CA VAL A 75 22.11 -19.78 -7.09
C VAL A 75 22.29 -20.62 -5.82
N LEU A 76 21.88 -20.11 -4.65
CA LEU A 76 21.92 -20.83 -3.38
C LEU A 76 21.16 -22.17 -3.43
N SER A 77 19.95 -22.17 -3.99
CA SER A 77 19.11 -23.36 -4.08
C SER A 77 19.65 -24.43 -5.03
N LYS A 78 20.47 -24.07 -6.03
CA LYS A 78 21.13 -25.02 -6.94
C LYS A 78 22.34 -25.69 -6.28
N THR A 79 23.16 -24.94 -5.54
CA THR A 79 24.34 -25.45 -4.85
C THR A 79 23.98 -26.39 -3.68
N SER A 80 22.83 -26.19 -3.04
CA SER A 80 22.34 -27.07 -1.95
C SER A 80 22.00 -28.49 -2.41
N LYS A 81 21.63 -28.72 -3.68
CA LYS A 81 21.24 -30.06 -4.18
C LYS A 81 22.43 -31.00 -4.44
N VAL A 82 23.66 -30.48 -4.42
CA VAL A 82 24.88 -31.28 -4.66
C VAL A 82 25.45 -31.86 -3.37
N ARG A 83 24.98 -31.42 -2.19
CA ARG A 83 25.49 -31.83 -0.88
C ARG A 83 24.44 -32.62 -0.09
N THR A 84 24.01 -33.77 -0.62
CA THR A 84 23.26 -34.78 0.15
C THR A 84 24.13 -36.01 0.39
N SER A 85 24.95 -35.93 1.43
CA SER A 85 25.25 -37.05 2.33
C SER A 85 26.00 -36.48 3.55
N THR A 86 25.51 -36.82 4.74
CA THR A 86 26.03 -36.55 6.10
C THR A 86 25.67 -35.21 6.79
N GLY A 87 24.89 -35.34 7.87
CA GLY A 87 24.68 -34.36 8.96
C GLY A 87 23.53 -33.37 8.72
N GLY A 88 22.41 -33.33 9.45
CA GLY A 88 22.22 -33.57 10.89
C GLY A 88 22.04 -32.21 11.60
N ALA A 89 20.79 -31.82 11.87
CA ALA A 89 20.31 -30.76 12.78
C ALA A 89 20.77 -29.28 12.62
N ALA A 90 21.91 -28.96 12.00
CA ALA A 90 22.41 -27.58 11.90
C ALA A 90 21.77 -26.71 10.79
N SER A 91 21.10 -27.34 9.82
CA SER A 91 20.46 -26.65 8.67
C SER A 91 19.21 -25.84 9.05
N ASN A 92 18.58 -26.14 10.19
CA ASN A 92 17.34 -25.45 10.62
C ASN A 92 17.59 -24.08 11.26
N ILE A 93 18.76 -23.84 11.87
CA ILE A 93 19.05 -22.56 12.55
C ILE A 93 19.46 -21.47 11.55
N GLN A 94 20.17 -21.82 10.47
CA GLN A 94 20.54 -20.85 9.43
C GLN A 94 19.33 -20.38 8.60
N ALA A 95 18.31 -21.24 8.43
CA ALA A 95 17.10 -20.90 7.70
C ALA A 95 16.22 -19.85 8.40
N GLN A 96 16.26 -19.76 9.74
CA GLN A 96 15.46 -18.80 10.51
C GLN A 96 15.99 -17.35 10.48
N SER A 97 17.22 -17.13 10.00
CA SER A 97 17.87 -15.80 9.97
C SER A 97 17.87 -15.13 8.58
N LEU A 98 17.27 -15.78 7.58
CA LEU A 98 17.29 -15.34 6.19
C LEU A 98 15.96 -14.70 5.80
N PRO A 99 15.97 -13.52 5.16
CA PRO A 99 14.75 -12.91 4.63
C PRO A 99 14.00 -13.87 3.69
N SER A 100 12.68 -13.98 3.87
CA SER A 100 11.85 -14.93 3.11
C SER A 100 11.79 -14.55 1.63
N GLU A 101 11.90 -15.53 0.74
CA GLU A 101 11.74 -15.29 -0.71
C GLU A 101 10.36 -14.72 -1.04
N ILE A 102 9.34 -15.13 -0.28
CA ILE A 102 7.95 -14.70 -0.45
C ILE A 102 7.82 -13.22 -0.08
N GLU A 103 8.43 -12.80 1.04
CA GLU A 103 8.46 -11.40 1.48
C GLU A 103 9.18 -10.51 0.47
N VAL A 104 10.29 -10.97 -0.09
CA VAL A 104 11.02 -10.23 -1.13
C VAL A 104 10.16 -10.07 -2.40
N LYS A 105 9.45 -11.11 -2.82
CA LYS A 105 8.52 -11.01 -3.97
C LYS A 105 7.35 -10.08 -3.68
N TYR A 106 6.82 -10.08 -2.46
CA TYR A 106 5.76 -9.15 -2.04
C TYR A 106 6.27 -7.70 -2.09
N LYS A 107 7.46 -7.41 -1.57
CA LYS A 107 8.08 -6.06 -1.63
C LYS A 107 8.34 -5.59 -3.06
N ILE A 108 8.69 -6.50 -3.99
CA ILE A 108 8.76 -6.17 -5.42
C ILE A 108 7.38 -5.79 -5.96
N ALA A 109 6.34 -6.57 -5.65
CA ALA A 109 4.98 -6.28 -6.09
C ALA A 109 4.50 -4.93 -5.54
N GLU A 110 4.79 -4.62 -4.28
CA GLU A 110 4.51 -3.34 -3.64
C GLU A 110 5.20 -2.17 -4.38
N CYS A 111 6.49 -2.32 -4.73
CA CYS A 111 7.19 -1.35 -5.57
C CYS A 111 6.46 -1.11 -6.90
N TYR A 112 6.04 -2.19 -7.57
CA TYR A 112 5.34 -2.09 -8.85
C TYR A 112 3.95 -1.47 -8.71
N THR A 113 3.20 -1.77 -7.65
CA THR A 113 1.92 -1.11 -7.36
C THR A 113 2.09 0.39 -7.15
N ILE A 114 3.11 0.83 -6.41
CA ILE A 114 3.38 2.26 -6.22
C ILE A 114 3.78 2.95 -7.54
N LEU A 115 4.50 2.22 -8.40
CA LEU A 115 4.87 2.68 -9.74
C LEU A 115 3.73 2.56 -10.78
N LYS A 116 2.54 2.09 -10.37
CA LYS A 116 1.38 1.83 -11.24
C LYS A 116 1.66 0.82 -12.38
N LEU A 117 2.56 -0.12 -12.13
CA LEU A 117 2.92 -1.21 -13.03
C LEU A 117 2.22 -2.51 -12.61
N ASP A 118 0.88 -2.49 -12.61
CA ASP A 118 0.06 -3.57 -12.01
C ASP A 118 0.27 -4.94 -12.67
N LYS A 119 0.53 -4.96 -13.99
CA LYS A 119 0.81 -6.21 -14.72
C LYS A 119 2.07 -6.90 -14.22
N ASP A 120 3.11 -6.13 -13.90
CA ASP A 120 4.37 -6.65 -13.39
C ASP A 120 4.23 -7.12 -11.94
N ALA A 121 3.45 -6.39 -11.13
CA ALA A 121 3.11 -6.79 -9.76
C ALA A 121 2.40 -8.15 -9.74
N ILE A 122 1.37 -8.33 -10.59
CA ILE A 122 0.63 -9.58 -10.74
C ILE A 122 1.58 -10.72 -11.15
N ALA A 123 2.40 -10.51 -12.19
CA ALA A 123 3.32 -11.53 -12.67
C ALA A 123 4.32 -12.01 -11.59
N VAL A 124 4.77 -11.11 -10.71
CA VAL A 124 5.66 -11.46 -9.59
C VAL A 124 4.94 -12.30 -8.53
N LEU A 125 3.72 -11.90 -8.16
CA LEU A 125 2.91 -12.63 -7.18
C LEU A 125 2.52 -14.02 -7.72
N ASP A 126 2.24 -14.12 -9.02
CA ASP A 126 2.00 -15.39 -9.70
C ASP A 126 3.24 -16.26 -9.89
N GLY A 127 4.43 -15.75 -9.58
CA GLY A 127 5.65 -16.54 -9.51
C GLY A 127 5.84 -17.31 -8.19
N ILE A 128 5.00 -17.12 -7.18
CA ILE A 128 5.11 -17.82 -5.87
C ILE A 128 4.45 -19.22 -5.98
N PRO A 129 4.84 -20.30 -5.29
CA PRO A 129 4.10 -21.57 -5.38
C PRO A 129 2.72 -21.49 -4.72
N SER A 130 1.67 -22.13 -5.27
CA SER A 130 0.30 -21.99 -4.74
C SER A 130 0.01 -22.51 -3.32
N ARG A 131 0.92 -23.28 -2.72
CA ARG A 131 0.88 -23.65 -1.28
C ARG A 131 1.45 -22.57 -0.36
N GLN A 132 2.15 -21.60 -0.96
CA GLN A 132 2.85 -20.49 -0.31
C GLN A 132 2.32 -19.13 -0.78
N ARG A 133 1.55 -19.09 -1.88
CA ARG A 133 0.66 -17.98 -2.23
C ARG A 133 -0.60 -18.08 -1.39
N THR A 134 -0.90 -17.02 -0.67
CA THR A 134 -2.22 -16.41 -0.74
C THR A 134 -2.24 -15.53 -2.00
N PRO A 135 -3.27 -15.48 -2.84
CA PRO A 135 -4.12 -16.54 -3.37
C PRO A 135 -3.94 -16.71 -4.91
N LYS A 136 -4.48 -17.81 -5.46
CA LYS A 136 -4.38 -18.16 -6.89
C LYS A 136 -5.20 -17.24 -7.80
N GLU A 137 -4.56 -16.76 -8.86
CA GLU A 137 -5.18 -16.42 -10.14
C GLU A 137 -6.23 -17.45 -10.54
N ARG A 138 -7.47 -16.97 -10.57
CA ARG A 138 -8.49 -17.22 -11.61
C ARG A 138 -9.71 -16.32 -11.39
N SER A 139 -9.85 -15.73 -10.20
CA SER A 139 -10.73 -14.59 -9.94
C SER A 139 -10.33 -13.90 -8.63
N ALA A 140 -10.57 -12.58 -8.52
CA ALA A 140 -10.44 -11.86 -7.24
C ALA A 140 -11.32 -12.49 -6.13
N VAL A 141 -12.42 -13.15 -6.51
CA VAL A 141 -13.29 -13.91 -5.60
C VAL A 141 -12.55 -15.07 -4.92
N THR A 142 -11.82 -15.89 -5.69
CA THR A 142 -11.00 -16.97 -5.12
C THR A 142 -9.99 -16.40 -4.12
N SER A 143 -9.44 -15.22 -4.44
CA SER A 143 -8.46 -14.57 -3.62
C SER A 143 -8.99 -14.13 -2.27
N TYR A 144 -10.09 -13.38 -2.26
CA TYR A 144 -10.70 -12.96 -1.00
C TYR A 144 -11.22 -14.14 -0.18
N LYS A 145 -11.73 -15.20 -0.81
CA LYS A 145 -12.16 -16.42 -0.09
C LYS A 145 -11.01 -17.09 0.66
N GLU A 146 -9.81 -17.11 0.08
CA GLU A 146 -8.64 -17.67 0.76
C GLU A 146 -8.21 -16.81 1.95
N VAL A 147 -8.25 -15.48 1.80
CA VAL A 147 -7.99 -14.55 2.91
C VAL A 147 -8.97 -14.84 4.06
N LEU A 148 -10.26 -15.03 3.78
CA LEU A 148 -11.25 -15.34 4.81
C LEU A 148 -11.07 -16.71 5.46
N ARG A 149 -10.44 -17.69 4.80
CA ARG A 149 -10.08 -18.97 5.43
C ARG A 149 -9.00 -18.81 6.50
N HIS A 150 -8.08 -17.87 6.31
CA HIS A 150 -7.00 -17.59 7.25
C HIS A 150 -7.39 -16.56 8.31
N CYS A 151 -8.10 -15.51 7.90
CA CYS A 151 -8.54 -14.41 8.75
C CYS A 151 -10.02 -14.07 8.41
N PRO A 152 -10.99 -14.72 9.08
CA PRO A 152 -12.42 -14.53 8.79
C PRO A 152 -12.94 -13.12 9.13
N LEU A 153 -12.17 -12.34 9.90
CA LEU A 153 -12.49 -10.95 10.25
C LEU A 153 -11.86 -9.91 9.30
N ALA A 154 -11.30 -10.34 8.16
CA ALA A 154 -10.82 -9.42 7.13
C ALA A 154 -12.00 -8.74 6.42
N LEU A 155 -12.55 -7.68 7.01
CA LEU A 155 -13.76 -6.99 6.53
C LEU A 155 -13.61 -6.41 5.12
N ASP A 156 -12.42 -5.95 4.73
CA ASP A 156 -12.15 -5.49 3.36
C ASP A 156 -12.27 -6.63 2.34
N ALA A 157 -11.89 -7.85 2.70
CA ALA A 157 -12.08 -9.02 1.84
C ALA A 157 -13.57 -9.38 1.72
N ILE A 158 -14.35 -9.19 2.79
CA ILE A 158 -15.82 -9.34 2.76
C ILE A 158 -16.44 -8.32 1.80
N ILE A 159 -16.10 -7.03 1.92
CA ILE A 159 -16.58 -5.97 1.01
C ILE A 159 -16.14 -6.27 -0.43
N GLY A 160 -14.89 -6.72 -0.61
CA GLY A 160 -14.35 -7.16 -1.90
C GLY A 160 -15.18 -8.28 -2.54
N LEU A 161 -15.62 -9.28 -1.77
CA LEU A 161 -16.51 -10.33 -2.27
C LEU A 161 -17.89 -9.81 -2.64
N LEU A 162 -18.49 -8.97 -1.79
CA LEU A 162 -19.82 -8.43 -2.03
C LEU A 162 -19.84 -7.50 -3.25
N SER A 163 -18.79 -6.71 -3.46
CA SER A 163 -18.65 -5.85 -4.65
C SER A 163 -18.44 -6.63 -5.95
N LEU A 164 -17.93 -7.87 -5.86
CA LEU A 164 -17.85 -8.83 -6.97
C LEU A 164 -19.12 -9.68 -7.12
N SER A 165 -20.24 -9.23 -6.56
CA SER A 165 -21.56 -9.88 -6.63
C SER A 165 -21.66 -11.27 -6.01
N VAL A 166 -20.76 -11.61 -5.07
CA VAL A 166 -20.90 -12.82 -4.26
C VAL A 166 -22.08 -12.65 -3.31
N LYS A 167 -22.92 -13.68 -3.18
CA LYS A 167 -24.15 -13.60 -2.38
C LYS A 167 -23.81 -13.42 -0.90
N GLY A 168 -24.48 -12.47 -0.24
CA GLY A 168 -24.27 -12.22 1.20
C GLY A 168 -24.47 -13.45 2.09
N ALA A 169 -25.37 -14.38 1.72
CA ALA A 169 -25.56 -15.64 2.45
C ALA A 169 -24.32 -16.56 2.39
N GLU A 170 -23.59 -16.55 1.27
CA GLU A 170 -22.35 -17.31 1.11
C GLU A 170 -21.23 -16.68 1.95
N VAL A 171 -21.13 -15.35 1.98
CA VAL A 171 -20.11 -14.67 2.78
C VAL A 171 -20.40 -14.79 4.29
N ALA A 172 -21.68 -14.76 4.67
CA ALA A 172 -22.12 -14.98 6.05
C ALA A 172 -21.79 -16.40 6.54
N SER A 173 -21.94 -17.44 5.70
CA SER A 173 -21.61 -18.81 6.12
C SER A 173 -20.11 -18.99 6.37
N MET A 174 -19.25 -18.29 5.62
CA MET A 174 -17.80 -18.31 5.82
C MET A 174 -17.35 -17.66 7.14
N THR A 175 -18.19 -16.84 7.77
CA THR A 175 -17.88 -16.13 9.02
C THR A 175 -18.71 -16.64 10.21
N MET A 176 -19.59 -17.62 9.99
CA MET A 176 -20.57 -18.08 10.97
C MET A 176 -19.92 -18.68 12.23
N ASP A 177 -18.88 -19.51 12.06
CA ASP A 177 -18.16 -20.13 13.17
C ASP A 177 -17.52 -19.07 14.10
N VAL A 178 -17.07 -17.95 13.52
CA VAL A 178 -16.46 -16.84 14.27
C VAL A 178 -17.50 -16.03 15.01
N ILE A 179 -18.65 -15.77 14.38
CA ILE A 179 -19.77 -15.07 15.01
C ILE A 179 -20.31 -15.87 16.21
N GLN A 180 -20.30 -17.21 16.13
CA GLN A 180 -20.77 -18.08 17.22
C GLN A 180 -19.74 -18.28 18.34
N SER A 181 -18.45 -18.30 18.00
CA SER A 181 -17.39 -18.56 18.97
C SER A 181 -16.95 -17.32 19.74
N LEU A 182 -17.11 -16.13 19.16
CA LEU A 182 -16.72 -14.86 19.80
C LEU A 182 -17.94 -14.10 20.32
N PRO A 183 -17.95 -13.72 21.61
CA PRO A 183 -19.01 -12.87 22.14
C PRO A 183 -18.96 -11.48 21.48
N ASN A 184 -20.10 -10.80 21.42
CA ASN A 184 -20.25 -9.41 20.92
C ASN A 184 -19.96 -9.20 19.42
N LEU A 185 -20.05 -10.24 18.59
CA LEU A 185 -19.95 -10.15 17.12
C LEU A 185 -21.26 -10.41 16.37
N ASP A 186 -22.39 -10.40 17.08
CA ASP A 186 -23.73 -10.58 16.51
C ASP A 186 -24.06 -9.53 15.43
N TRP A 187 -23.54 -8.30 15.59
CA TRP A 187 -23.65 -7.20 14.63
C TRP A 187 -23.04 -7.51 13.25
N LEU A 188 -22.04 -8.40 13.16
CA LEU A 188 -21.32 -8.69 11.92
C LEU A 188 -22.24 -9.33 10.87
N SER A 189 -23.16 -10.20 11.30
CA SER A 189 -24.14 -10.81 10.41
C SER A 189 -25.07 -9.77 9.74
N VAL A 190 -25.47 -8.77 10.51
CA VAL A 190 -26.31 -7.65 10.06
C VAL A 190 -25.51 -6.70 9.16
N TRP A 191 -24.25 -6.48 9.50
CA TRP A 191 -23.31 -5.69 8.70
C TRP A 191 -23.07 -6.31 7.31
N ILE A 192 -22.76 -7.60 7.24
CA ILE A 192 -22.61 -8.33 5.96
C ILE A 192 -23.88 -8.21 5.11
N LYS A 193 -25.05 -8.35 5.75
CA LYS A 193 -26.34 -8.22 5.08
C LYS A 193 -26.57 -6.82 4.53
N ALA A 194 -26.21 -5.77 5.29
CA ALA A 194 -26.31 -4.38 4.84
C ALA A 194 -25.45 -4.13 3.59
N TYR A 195 -24.17 -4.49 3.62
CA TYR A 195 -23.28 -4.30 2.47
C TYR A 195 -23.66 -5.18 1.26
N ALA A 196 -24.25 -6.36 1.50
CA ALA A 196 -24.82 -7.16 0.42
C ALA A 196 -25.96 -6.42 -0.31
N PHE A 197 -26.83 -5.70 0.42
CA PHE A 197 -27.86 -4.87 -0.21
C PHE A 197 -27.27 -3.64 -0.92
N ILE A 198 -26.25 -3.01 -0.36
CA ILE A 198 -25.55 -1.87 -1.00
C ILE A 198 -25.02 -2.28 -2.37
N HIS A 199 -24.29 -3.39 -2.45
CA HIS A 199 -23.70 -3.86 -3.71
C HIS A 199 -24.72 -4.48 -4.67
N ALA A 200 -25.86 -4.95 -4.17
CA ALA A 200 -26.99 -5.36 -5.01
C ALA A 200 -27.79 -4.16 -5.58
N GLY A 201 -27.54 -2.94 -5.11
CA GLY A 201 -28.28 -1.73 -5.52
C GLY A 201 -29.66 -1.58 -4.87
N ASP A 202 -30.00 -2.41 -3.87
CA ASP A 202 -31.26 -2.31 -3.12
C ASP A 202 -31.12 -1.26 -2.01
N ASN A 203 -31.12 0.02 -2.42
CA ASN A 203 -30.85 1.16 -1.54
C ASN A 203 -31.80 1.22 -0.34
N GLN A 204 -33.08 0.89 -0.51
CA GLN A 204 -34.07 0.99 0.57
C GLN A 204 -33.86 -0.07 1.65
N ARG A 205 -33.57 -1.32 1.26
CA ARG A 205 -33.23 -2.37 2.24
C ARG A 205 -31.88 -2.12 2.90
N ALA A 206 -30.92 -1.57 2.17
CA ALA A 206 -29.63 -1.15 2.73
C ALA A 206 -29.83 -0.08 3.82
N ILE A 207 -30.54 1.01 3.53
CA ILE A 207 -30.85 2.08 4.51
C ILE A 207 -31.50 1.51 5.76
N ASN A 208 -32.56 0.71 5.61
CA ASN A 208 -33.28 0.13 6.75
C ASN A 208 -32.37 -0.76 7.61
N THR A 209 -31.48 -1.53 6.98
CA THR A 209 -30.57 -2.44 7.69
C THR A 209 -29.47 -1.67 8.42
N ILE A 210 -28.86 -0.66 7.78
CA ILE A 210 -27.81 0.18 8.39
C ILE A 210 -28.39 1.01 9.53
N CYS A 211 -29.57 1.62 9.36
CA CYS A 211 -30.25 2.34 10.44
C CYS A 211 -30.58 1.43 11.63
N SER A 212 -30.93 0.15 11.39
CA SER A 212 -31.11 -0.81 12.47
C SER A 212 -29.80 -1.13 13.17
N LEU A 213 -28.68 -1.19 12.44
CA LEU A 213 -27.36 -1.42 13.00
C LEU A 213 -26.92 -0.24 13.88
N GLU A 214 -27.08 0.99 13.40
CA GLU A 214 -26.78 2.23 14.13
C GLU A 214 -27.61 2.35 15.43
N LYS A 215 -28.91 1.99 15.39
CA LYS A 215 -29.82 2.16 16.54
C LYS A 215 -29.73 1.05 17.59
N LYS A 216 -29.50 -0.20 17.16
CA LYS A 216 -29.64 -1.38 18.04
C LYS A 216 -28.32 -1.96 18.51
N SER A 217 -27.21 -1.64 17.85
CA SER A 217 -25.91 -2.21 18.19
C SER A 217 -25.05 -1.22 18.97
N LEU A 218 -23.96 -1.73 19.51
CA LEU A 218 -22.89 -0.93 20.11
C LEU A 218 -22.13 -0.07 19.07
N LEU A 219 -22.48 -0.16 17.79
CA LEU A 219 -21.84 0.59 16.68
C LEU A 219 -22.51 1.94 16.40
N ARG A 220 -23.22 2.50 17.37
CA ARG A 220 -23.78 3.86 17.25
C ARG A 220 -22.65 4.86 17.00
N ASP A 221 -22.92 5.86 16.15
CA ASP A 221 -21.97 6.94 15.82
C ASP A 221 -20.65 6.45 15.21
N ASN A 222 -20.65 5.26 14.58
CA ASN A 222 -19.51 4.82 13.79
C ASN A 222 -19.42 5.61 12.47
N VAL A 223 -18.27 6.24 12.24
CA VAL A 223 -18.02 7.15 11.10
C VAL A 223 -18.18 6.43 9.76
N ASP A 224 -17.59 5.25 9.58
CA ASP A 224 -17.68 4.49 8.33
C ASP A 224 -19.12 4.05 7.99
N LEU A 225 -19.91 3.68 9.01
CA LEU A 225 -21.33 3.37 8.83
C LEU A 225 -22.14 4.61 8.45
N LEU A 226 -21.85 5.77 9.06
CA LEU A 226 -22.52 7.03 8.72
C LEU A 226 -22.22 7.46 7.28
N VAL A 227 -20.96 7.38 6.86
CA VAL A 227 -20.53 7.66 5.48
C VAL A 227 -21.21 6.71 4.50
N SER A 228 -21.23 5.40 4.82
CA SER A 228 -21.89 4.40 3.97
C SER A 228 -23.41 4.64 3.90
N LEU A 229 -24.05 5.05 4.99
CA LEU A 229 -25.46 5.40 5.02
C LEU A 229 -25.75 6.66 4.18
N ALA A 230 -24.91 7.69 4.29
CA ALA A 230 -25.02 8.92 3.52
C ALA A 230 -24.89 8.66 2.02
N ASP A 231 -23.92 7.82 1.62
CA ASP A 231 -23.76 7.37 0.23
C ASP A 231 -25.01 6.66 -0.31
N VAL A 232 -25.64 5.80 0.49
CA VAL A 232 -26.84 5.09 0.07
C VAL A 232 -28.05 6.04 -0.01
N TYR A 233 -28.18 7.00 0.91
CA TYR A 233 -29.18 8.06 0.81
C TYR A 233 -29.01 8.89 -0.46
N PHE A 234 -27.77 9.27 -0.79
CA PHE A 234 -27.44 9.97 -2.02
C PHE A 234 -27.87 9.16 -3.26
N ARG A 235 -27.54 7.87 -3.31
CA ARG A 235 -27.96 6.96 -4.40
C ARG A 235 -29.48 6.77 -4.48
N ALA A 236 -30.19 6.87 -3.35
CA ALA A 236 -31.65 6.84 -3.30
C ALA A 236 -32.30 8.18 -3.70
N GLY A 237 -31.51 9.26 -3.88
CA GLY A 237 -31.98 10.61 -4.18
C GLY A 237 -32.39 11.43 -2.95
N ASP A 238 -32.28 10.86 -1.75
CA ASP A 238 -32.62 11.54 -0.50
C ASP A 238 -31.46 12.43 -0.03
N THR A 239 -31.38 13.60 -0.66
CA THR A 239 -30.26 14.53 -0.48
C THR A 239 -30.21 15.10 0.93
N LYS A 240 -31.36 15.38 1.53
CA LYS A 240 -31.44 15.99 2.87
C LYS A 240 -30.85 15.06 3.93
N ASN A 241 -31.22 13.79 3.91
CA ASN A 241 -30.69 12.81 4.86
C ASN A 241 -29.21 12.48 4.56
N ALA A 242 -28.78 12.51 3.30
CA ALA A 242 -27.38 12.34 2.95
C ALA A 242 -26.50 13.45 3.56
N ILE A 243 -26.87 14.73 3.39
CA ILE A 243 -26.15 15.89 3.95
C ILE A 243 -26.05 15.76 5.47
N LEU A 244 -27.17 15.52 6.16
CA LEU A 244 -27.19 15.40 7.62
C LEU A 244 -26.25 14.28 8.14
N LYS A 245 -26.16 13.16 7.41
CA LYS A 245 -25.30 12.03 7.80
C LYS A 245 -23.82 12.29 7.50
N PHE A 246 -23.50 12.98 6.41
CA PHE A 246 -22.14 13.44 6.16
C PHE A 246 -21.68 14.49 7.19
N GLU A 247 -22.55 15.44 7.54
CA GLU A 247 -22.28 16.43 8.60
C GLU A 247 -22.02 15.74 9.94
N GLN A 248 -22.86 14.77 10.31
CA GLN A 248 -22.66 13.96 11.52
C GLN A 248 -21.31 13.23 11.50
N ALA A 249 -20.96 12.58 10.38
CA ALA A 249 -19.69 11.86 10.24
C ALA A 249 -18.48 12.81 10.38
N GLN A 250 -18.56 13.98 9.76
CA GLN A 250 -17.53 15.02 9.82
C GLN A 250 -17.36 15.63 11.21
N MET A 251 -18.45 15.81 11.97
CA MET A 251 -18.37 16.29 13.35
C MET A 251 -17.70 15.28 14.27
N LEU A 252 -17.85 13.99 13.98
CA LEU A 252 -17.24 12.90 14.75
C LEU A 252 -15.77 12.69 14.39
N ASP A 253 -15.39 12.87 13.11
CA ASP A 253 -14.01 12.76 12.64
C ASP A 253 -13.62 13.95 11.72
N PRO A 254 -12.87 14.94 12.26
CA PRO A 254 -12.37 16.08 11.49
C PRO A 254 -11.38 15.74 10.38
N TYR A 255 -10.76 14.55 10.40
CA TYR A 255 -9.79 14.08 9.41
C TYR A 255 -10.40 13.15 8.36
N LEU A 256 -11.72 13.01 8.37
CA LEU A 256 -12.45 12.22 7.38
C LEU A 256 -12.25 12.80 5.97
N ILE A 257 -11.67 12.00 5.08
CA ILE A 257 -11.50 12.33 3.65
C ILE A 257 -12.55 11.59 2.80
N LYS A 258 -12.88 10.35 3.17
CA LYS A 258 -13.75 9.48 2.40
C LYS A 258 -15.20 10.03 2.35
N GLY A 259 -15.74 10.18 1.14
CA GLY A 259 -17.11 10.66 0.91
C GLY A 259 -17.29 12.17 1.01
N MET A 260 -16.24 12.93 1.35
CA MET A 260 -16.31 14.39 1.45
C MET A 260 -16.42 15.08 0.09
N ASP A 261 -16.01 14.41 -0.99
CA ASP A 261 -16.23 14.82 -2.38
C ASP A 261 -17.73 14.82 -2.73
N VAL A 262 -18.45 13.74 -2.36
CA VAL A 262 -19.90 13.65 -2.53
C VAL A 262 -20.61 14.68 -1.65
N TYR A 263 -20.18 14.84 -0.40
CA TYR A 263 -20.73 15.86 0.50
C TYR A 263 -20.55 17.28 -0.06
N GLY A 264 -19.34 17.63 -0.53
CA GLY A 264 -19.06 18.92 -1.15
C GLY A 264 -19.90 19.18 -2.40
N TYR A 265 -20.10 18.16 -3.24
CA TYR A 265 -21.01 18.24 -4.39
C TYR A 265 -22.45 18.54 -3.96
N LEU A 266 -22.95 17.86 -2.92
CA LEU A 266 -24.30 18.06 -2.40
C LEU A 266 -24.49 19.49 -1.86
N MET A 267 -23.53 19.98 -1.06
CA MET A 267 -23.56 21.32 -0.49
C MET A 267 -23.54 22.40 -1.58
N ALA A 268 -22.70 22.24 -2.61
CA ALA A 268 -22.64 23.16 -3.74
C ALA A 268 -23.97 23.19 -4.50
N ARG A 269 -24.62 22.03 -4.67
CA ARG A 269 -25.90 21.92 -5.37
C ARG A 269 -27.06 22.57 -4.62
N GLU A 270 -27.04 22.53 -3.28
CA GLU A 270 -28.01 23.23 -2.43
C GLU A 270 -27.71 24.75 -2.30
N GLY A 271 -26.58 25.23 -2.85
CA GLY A 271 -26.20 26.64 -2.87
C GLY A 271 -25.37 27.09 -1.66
N HIS A 272 -24.91 26.17 -0.82
CA HIS A 272 -24.10 26.45 0.36
C HIS A 272 -22.61 26.57 -0.01
N LEU A 273 -22.25 27.57 -0.83
CA LEU A 273 -20.89 27.71 -1.35
C LEU A 273 -19.85 28.06 -0.28
N GLU A 274 -20.23 28.84 0.73
CA GLU A 274 -19.33 29.20 1.85
C GLU A 274 -18.88 27.95 2.62
N ASP A 275 -19.79 27.03 2.90
CA ASP A 275 -19.47 25.77 3.59
C ASP A 275 -18.55 24.88 2.74
N VAL A 276 -18.69 24.92 1.41
CA VAL A 276 -17.81 24.20 0.48
C VAL A 276 -16.39 24.78 0.50
N GLU A 277 -16.24 26.10 0.58
CA GLU A 277 -14.93 26.74 0.72
C GLU A 277 -14.26 26.33 2.03
N VAL A 278 -15.00 26.33 3.15
CA VAL A 278 -14.51 25.86 4.45
C VAL A 278 -14.10 24.39 4.39
N LEU A 279 -14.93 23.54 3.78
CA LEU A 279 -14.64 22.12 3.57
C LEU A 279 -13.38 21.93 2.74
N GLY A 280 -13.24 22.64 1.62
CA GLY A 280 -12.06 22.58 0.75
C GLY A 280 -10.79 23.02 1.47
N GLY A 281 -10.84 24.12 2.22
CA GLY A 281 -9.72 24.59 3.03
C GLY A 281 -9.29 23.56 4.09
N ARG A 282 -10.25 22.90 4.75
CA ARG A 282 -9.96 21.82 5.69
C ARG A 282 -9.33 20.61 5.00
N LEU A 283 -9.93 20.12 3.92
CA LEU A 283 -9.45 18.96 3.18
C LEU A 283 -8.03 19.16 2.66
N PHE A 284 -7.71 20.38 2.20
CA PHE A 284 -6.35 20.73 1.79
C PHE A 284 -5.37 20.64 2.97
N ASN A 285 -5.72 21.21 4.13
CA ASN A 285 -4.85 21.20 5.31
C ASN A 285 -4.57 19.79 5.87
N ILE A 286 -5.51 18.84 5.75
CA ILE A 286 -5.32 17.47 6.24
C ILE A 286 -4.60 16.56 5.25
N SER A 287 -4.74 16.82 3.94
CA SER A 287 -4.24 15.92 2.89
C SER A 287 -2.83 16.27 2.43
N ASP A 288 -2.31 17.45 2.77
CA ASP A 288 -0.99 17.90 2.34
C ASP A 288 0.14 17.28 3.20
N PRO A 289 0.91 16.30 2.67
CA PRO A 289 1.94 15.60 3.45
C PRO A 289 3.12 16.52 3.80
N CYS A 290 3.26 17.64 3.09
CA CYS A 290 4.41 18.54 3.16
C CYS A 290 4.44 19.39 4.45
N ARG A 291 3.31 19.65 5.10
CA ARG A 291 3.27 20.50 6.32
C ARG A 291 3.47 19.75 7.64
N ASN A 292 3.14 18.46 7.69
CA ASN A 292 3.30 17.66 8.92
C ASN A 292 4.77 17.39 9.31
N LEU A 293 5.72 17.65 8.40
CA LEU A 293 7.16 17.62 8.68
C LEU A 293 7.71 18.95 9.23
N GLY A 294 6.96 20.05 9.14
CA GLY A 294 7.39 21.37 9.64
C GLY A 294 7.43 21.47 11.16
N HIS A 295 6.70 20.59 11.87
CA HIS A 295 6.74 20.54 13.34
C HIS A 295 7.91 19.74 13.91
N LEU A 296 8.67 19.00 13.07
CA LEU A 296 9.84 18.25 13.52
C LEU A 296 11.17 18.99 13.34
N TRP A 297 11.14 20.19 12.76
CA TRP A 297 12.30 21.08 12.65
C TRP A 297 12.04 22.39 13.38
N SER A 298 11.97 22.32 14.71
CA SER A 298 12.25 23.51 15.52
C SER A 298 13.78 23.70 15.52
N PRO A 299 14.32 24.83 15.04
CA PRO A 299 15.73 25.13 15.23
C PRO A 299 16.00 25.28 16.73
N VAL A 300 17.04 24.61 17.22
CA VAL A 300 17.57 24.84 18.57
C VAL A 300 17.92 26.33 18.68
N PRO A 301 17.36 27.08 19.66
CA PRO A 301 17.73 28.48 19.83
C PRO A 301 19.14 28.54 20.43
N GLY A 302 20.13 28.96 19.63
CA GLY A 302 21.48 29.18 20.17
C GLY A 302 22.68 29.18 19.22
N SER A 303 22.56 29.39 17.91
CA SER A 303 23.75 29.59 17.07
C SER A 303 23.59 30.80 16.14
N GLU A 304 24.12 31.93 16.60
CA GLU A 304 24.44 33.08 15.76
C GLU A 304 25.57 32.69 14.79
N GLY A 305 25.46 33.05 13.50
CA GLY A 305 26.60 33.00 12.58
C GLY A 305 26.31 32.81 11.10
N HIS A 306 26.15 33.94 10.40
CA HIS A 306 26.34 34.20 8.96
C HIS A 306 25.26 33.87 7.90
N PRO A 307 25.04 34.79 6.92
CA PRO A 307 23.92 34.74 5.98
C PRO A 307 24.19 33.84 4.78
N ALA A 308 23.15 33.14 4.33
CA ALA A 308 23.15 32.29 3.16
C ALA A 308 23.11 33.10 1.85
N GLU A 309 24.07 32.82 0.97
CA GLU A 309 24.00 33.17 -0.45
C GLU A 309 22.87 32.39 -1.12
N GLN A 310 21.99 33.11 -1.82
CA GLN A 310 20.95 32.55 -2.66
C GLN A 310 21.58 31.88 -3.89
N GLN A 311 21.45 30.56 -4.02
CA GLN A 311 21.83 29.86 -5.24
C GLN A 311 20.58 29.41 -5.99
N GLN A 312 20.40 30.05 -7.16
CA GLN A 312 19.29 29.91 -8.11
C GLN A 312 19.21 28.50 -8.72
N CYS A 313 17.98 28.00 -8.88
CA CYS A 313 17.64 26.80 -9.64
C CYS A 313 17.90 27.01 -11.14
N PRO A 314 18.55 26.08 -11.87
CA PRO A 314 18.67 26.18 -13.32
C PRO A 314 17.46 25.60 -14.05
N GLY A 315 16.67 26.52 -14.64
CA GLY A 315 16.18 26.55 -16.02
C GLY A 315 15.70 25.27 -16.73
N SER A 316 14.38 25.22 -16.95
CA SER A 316 13.71 24.47 -18.01
C SER A 316 14.07 25.02 -19.41
N PRO A 317 14.14 24.18 -20.48
CA PRO A 317 14.29 24.67 -21.85
C PRO A 317 12.94 25.09 -22.47
N PRO A 318 12.91 26.06 -23.40
CA PRO A 318 11.68 26.49 -24.04
C PRO A 318 11.35 25.63 -25.28
N GLU A 319 10.06 25.31 -25.43
CA GLU A 319 9.46 24.85 -26.67
C GLU A 319 9.13 26.04 -27.60
N GLY A 320 9.27 25.84 -28.91
CA GLY A 320 8.44 26.52 -29.91
C GLY A 320 9.17 27.11 -31.13
N GLY A 321 8.93 26.54 -32.31
CA GLY A 321 9.04 27.24 -33.60
C GLY A 321 9.62 26.44 -34.78
N SER A 322 8.76 25.80 -35.56
CA SER A 322 8.94 25.53 -37.01
C SER A 322 8.12 26.58 -37.80
N PRO A 323 8.17 26.75 -39.15
CA PRO A 323 8.74 25.87 -40.20
C PRO A 323 9.44 26.57 -41.42
N ALA A 324 9.87 25.72 -42.37
CA ALA A 324 9.82 25.87 -43.85
C ALA A 324 10.93 26.57 -44.68
N GLU A 325 11.49 25.74 -45.59
CA GLU A 325 11.66 25.94 -47.04
C GLU A 325 12.91 26.59 -47.69
N HIS A 326 13.22 26.02 -48.89
CA HIS A 326 14.20 26.36 -49.94
C HIS A 326 15.65 25.90 -49.68
N GLY A 327 16.35 25.15 -50.54
CA GLY A 327 16.11 24.72 -51.91
C GLY A 327 17.47 24.59 -52.64
N SER A 328 17.76 23.41 -53.21
CA SER A 328 18.56 23.19 -54.43
C SER A 328 20.03 23.66 -54.54
N ARG A 329 20.96 22.69 -54.73
CA ARG A 329 21.64 22.34 -56.01
C ARG A 329 23.16 22.10 -55.93
N TYR A 330 23.53 20.94 -56.53
CA TYR A 330 24.70 20.58 -57.35
C TYR A 330 26.14 20.67 -56.80
N GLY A 331 26.89 19.60 -57.10
CA GLY A 331 28.32 19.68 -57.38
C GLY A 331 29.07 18.35 -57.25
N ASP A 332 29.12 17.57 -58.34
CA ASP A 332 30.03 16.45 -58.56
C ASP A 332 31.51 16.80 -58.32
N GLY A 333 32.34 15.79 -57.98
CA GLY A 333 33.79 15.92 -58.13
C GLY A 333 34.64 14.83 -57.47
N GLN A 334 34.84 13.73 -58.21
CA GLN A 334 35.88 12.69 -58.13
C GLN A 334 35.87 11.71 -56.94
#